data_AF-M2S972-F1
#
_entry.id   AF-M2S972-F1
#
_cell.length_a   1.000
_cell.length_b   1.000
_cell.length_c   1.000
_cell.angle_alpha   90.00
_cell.angle_beta   90.00
_cell.angle_gamma   90.00
#
_symmetry.space_group_name_H-M   'P 1'
#
loop_
_entity.id
_entity.type
_entity.pdbx_description
1 polymer ?
#
loop_
_entity_poly.entity_id
_entity_poly.type
_entity_poly.pdbx_seq_one_letter_code
_entity_poly.pdbx_strand_id
1 'polypeptide(L)'
;RKHRDDAKRFPCKYCKKYRGSNGFKRRDHLMQHVRNYHHIGEDDRNEHRGFGRGWCPKTGCSHHQEPPHKIGEKFAFSTSTEYIKHRRTIHDESDFPCPQPGCDRINGKGYFRKADLRNHLRKVHG
;
A
#
# COMPACT_ATOMS: atom_id res chain seq x y z
N ARG A 1 18.57 7.87 37.52
CA ARG A 1 17.18 7.50 37.17
C ARG A 1 17.18 6.05 36.69
N LYS A 2 16.90 5.07 37.56
CA LYS A 2 16.96 3.64 37.20
C LYS A 2 15.79 3.31 36.26
N HIS A 3 16.07 2.91 35.03
CA HIS A 3 15.05 2.38 34.13
C HIS A 3 14.61 1.03 34.69
N ARG A 4 13.31 0.84 34.97
CA ARG A 4 12.76 -0.48 35.29
C ARG A 4 12.92 -1.38 34.07
N ASP A 5 13.74 -2.42 34.19
CA ASP A 5 14.06 -3.37 33.11
C ASP A 5 12.93 -4.39 32.87
N ASP A 6 12.03 -4.58 33.83
CA ASP A 6 10.92 -5.56 33.79
C ASP A 6 9.63 -5.08 33.11
N ALA A 7 9.71 -4.06 32.26
CA ALA A 7 8.54 -3.58 31.53
C ALA A 7 8.15 -4.58 30.41
N LYS A 8 6.87 -4.98 30.39
CA LYS A 8 6.27 -5.82 29.33
C LYS A 8 6.66 -5.29 27.96
N ARG A 9 7.40 -6.09 27.19
CA ARG A 9 7.80 -5.75 25.82
C ARG A 9 6.70 -6.12 24.81
N PHE A 10 6.62 -5.33 23.75
CA PHE A 10 5.71 -5.51 22.63
C PHE A 10 6.54 -5.92 21.40
N PRO A 11 6.78 -7.23 21.19
CA PRO A 11 7.62 -7.70 20.10
C PRO A 11 6.92 -7.59 18.75
N CYS A 12 7.69 -7.29 17.71
CA CYS A 12 7.23 -7.42 16.33
C CYS A 12 7.22 -8.90 15.93
N LYS A 13 6.12 -9.35 15.32
CA LYS A 13 5.96 -10.72 14.83
C LYS A 13 6.54 -10.93 13.42
N TYR A 14 6.81 -9.83 12.71
CA TYR A 14 7.13 -9.84 11.27
C TYR A 14 8.62 -9.63 10.98
N CYS A 15 9.43 -9.24 11.97
CA CYS A 15 10.88 -9.13 11.80
C CYS A 15 11.64 -9.81 12.94
N LYS A 16 12.84 -10.31 12.61
CA LYS A 16 13.75 -10.90 13.59
C LYS A 16 14.31 -9.86 14.57
N LYS A 17 14.52 -8.61 14.10
CA LYS A 17 15.17 -7.52 14.85
C LYS A 17 14.46 -7.16 16.16
N TYR A 18 13.13 -7.11 16.17
CA TYR A 18 12.34 -6.67 17.33
C TYR A 18 11.51 -7.81 17.94
N ARG A 19 11.98 -9.05 17.84
CA ARG A 19 11.32 -10.24 18.40
C ARG A 19 11.72 -10.46 19.86
N GLY A 20 10.85 -11.07 20.66
CA GLY A 20 11.14 -11.45 22.04
C GLY A 20 11.47 -10.26 22.95
N SER A 21 12.58 -10.36 23.69
CA SER A 21 13.08 -9.35 24.62
C SER A 21 13.49 -8.03 23.95
N ASN A 22 13.78 -8.06 22.64
CA ASN A 22 14.06 -6.86 21.82
C ASN A 22 12.78 -6.11 21.39
N GLY A 23 11.62 -6.52 21.90
CA GLY A 23 10.37 -5.85 21.64
C GLY A 23 10.33 -4.40 22.14
N PHE A 24 9.43 -3.63 21.55
CA PHE A 24 9.23 -2.23 21.90
C PHE A 24 8.75 -2.10 23.34
N LYS A 25 9.19 -1.05 24.05
CA LYS A 25 8.70 -0.78 25.42
C LYS A 25 7.23 -0.35 25.45
N ARG A 26 6.72 0.19 24.34
CA ARG A 26 5.34 0.69 24.20
C ARG A 26 4.64 0.10 22.98
N ARG A 27 3.33 -0.12 23.09
CA ARG A 27 2.50 -0.70 22.01
C ARG A 27 2.37 0.23 20.80
N ASP A 28 2.29 1.54 21.01
CA ASP A 28 2.16 2.51 19.92
C ASP A 28 3.43 2.59 19.06
N HIS A 29 4.63 2.45 19.66
CA HIS A 29 5.87 2.35 18.88
C HIS A 29 5.92 1.06 18.06
N LEU A 30 5.40 -0.06 18.60
CA LEU A 30 5.23 -1.28 17.82
C LEU A 30 4.26 -1.05 16.65
N MET A 31 3.11 -0.42 16.88
CA MET A 31 2.15 -0.12 15.82
C MET A 31 2.75 0.80 14.75
N GLN A 32 3.48 1.84 15.15
CA GLN A 32 4.20 2.71 14.22
C GLN A 32 5.25 1.95 13.42
N HIS A 33 6.01 1.05 14.06
CA HIS A 33 6.98 0.20 13.37
C HIS A 33 6.30 -0.74 12.37
N VAL A 34 5.24 -1.44 12.79
CA VAL A 34 4.50 -2.39 11.97
C VAL A 34 3.82 -1.67 10.79
N ARG A 35 3.28 -0.47 10.98
CA ARG A 35 2.74 0.36 9.88
C ARG A 35 3.83 0.84 8.92
N ASN A 36 4.94 1.35 9.43
CA ASN A 36 5.97 1.98 8.57
C ASN A 36 6.92 1.01 7.88
N TYR A 37 7.24 -0.12 8.52
CA TYR A 37 8.24 -1.08 8.04
C TYR A 37 7.63 -2.37 7.52
N HIS A 38 6.45 -2.73 8.02
CA HIS A 38 5.73 -3.91 7.55
C HIS A 38 4.48 -3.57 6.74
N HIS A 39 4.06 -2.30 6.69
CA HIS A 39 2.84 -1.86 5.99
C HIS A 39 1.59 -2.61 6.47
N ILE A 40 1.51 -2.91 7.77
CA ILE A 40 0.41 -3.67 8.40
C ILE A 40 -0.36 -2.74 9.36
N GLY A 41 -1.70 -2.77 9.31
CA GLY A 41 -2.56 -1.97 10.20
C GLY A 41 -2.80 -0.54 9.74
N GLU A 42 -2.37 -0.20 8.51
CA GLU A 42 -3.18 0.67 7.69
C GLU A 42 -4.32 -0.21 7.21
N ASP A 43 -5.55 0.10 7.63
CA ASP A 43 -6.73 -0.43 6.99
C ASP A 43 -6.77 0.21 5.60
N ASP A 44 -5.86 -0.24 4.72
CA ASP A 44 -6.24 -0.48 3.35
C ASP A 44 -7.35 -1.53 3.47
N ARG A 45 -8.58 -1.07 3.78
CA ARG A 45 -9.74 -1.59 3.07
C ARG A 45 -9.41 -1.33 1.62
N ASN A 46 -8.59 -2.18 1.02
CA ASN A 46 -9.05 -3.09 0.01
C ASN A 46 -10.08 -2.60 -0.97
N GLU A 47 -10.08 -1.32 -1.31
CA GLU A 47 -10.65 -0.84 -2.55
C GLU A 47 -9.96 -1.50 -3.76
N HIS A 48 -8.84 -2.20 -3.54
CA HIS A 48 -8.07 -2.91 -4.56
C HIS A 48 -7.79 -4.40 -4.29
N ARG A 49 -8.25 -4.99 -3.18
CA ARG A 49 -8.00 -6.42 -2.87
C ARG A 49 -9.25 -7.13 -2.35
N GLY A 50 -10.42 -6.50 -2.44
CA GLY A 50 -11.70 -7.19 -2.50
C GLY A 50 -12.23 -7.11 -3.93
N PHE A 51 -12.04 -8.15 -4.74
CA PHE A 51 -12.93 -8.50 -5.87
C PHE A 51 -13.55 -7.34 -6.69
N GLY A 52 -12.78 -6.33 -7.12
CA GLY A 52 -13.39 -5.10 -7.67
C GLY A 52 -12.70 -4.40 -8.85
N ARG A 53 -11.47 -4.75 -9.23
CA ARG A 53 -10.86 -4.22 -10.47
C ARG A 53 -10.15 -5.31 -11.24
N GLY A 54 -10.91 -6.34 -11.56
CA GLY A 54 -10.52 -7.21 -12.65
C GLY A 54 -10.56 -6.53 -14.02
N TRP A 55 -11.13 -5.32 -14.10
CA TRP A 55 -11.25 -4.52 -15.30
C TRP A 55 -10.63 -3.14 -15.11
N CYS A 56 -10.14 -2.58 -16.21
CA CYS A 56 -9.66 -1.23 -16.29
C CYS A 56 -10.84 -0.24 -16.17
N PRO A 57 -10.76 0.80 -15.35
CA PRO A 57 -11.84 1.80 -15.23
C PRO A 57 -11.93 2.77 -16.41
N LYS A 58 -10.96 2.76 -17.34
CA LYS A 58 -10.94 3.69 -18.48
C LYS A 58 -11.92 3.26 -19.56
N THR A 59 -13.00 4.00 -19.73
CA THR A 59 -13.93 3.83 -20.86
C THR A 59 -13.16 3.86 -22.18
N GLY A 60 -13.41 2.86 -23.04
CA GLY A 60 -12.69 2.69 -24.31
C GLY A 60 -11.38 1.90 -24.21
N CYS A 61 -10.94 1.49 -23.02
CA CYS A 61 -9.82 0.55 -22.89
C CYS A 61 -10.26 -0.88 -23.24
N SER A 62 -9.42 -1.66 -23.93
CA SER A 62 -9.73 -3.06 -24.27
C SER A 62 -9.90 -3.96 -23.03
N HIS A 63 -9.35 -3.54 -21.90
CA HIS A 63 -9.51 -4.21 -20.61
C HIS A 63 -10.59 -3.57 -19.75
N HIS A 64 -11.40 -2.66 -20.29
CA HIS A 64 -12.59 -2.12 -19.63
C HIS A 64 -13.78 -3.02 -19.87
N GLN A 65 -14.60 -3.19 -18.83
CA GLN A 65 -15.91 -3.82 -18.96
C GLN A 65 -16.95 -2.90 -18.33
N GLU A 66 -17.95 -2.54 -19.13
CA GLU A 66 -19.11 -1.81 -18.67
C GLU A 66 -19.95 -2.72 -17.74
N PRO A 67 -20.40 -2.23 -16.57
CA PRO A 67 -21.38 -2.94 -15.77
C PRO A 67 -22.67 -3.20 -16.58
N PRO A 68 -23.42 -4.29 -16.32
CA PRO A 68 -23.28 -5.23 -15.20
C PRO A 68 -22.28 -6.37 -15.48
N HIS A 69 -21.41 -6.66 -14.50
CA HIS A 69 -20.50 -7.80 -14.57
C HIS A 69 -21.27 -9.11 -14.37
N LYS A 70 -21.12 -10.06 -15.30
CA LYS A 70 -21.72 -11.39 -15.14
C LYS A 70 -20.99 -12.18 -14.04
N ILE A 71 -21.76 -12.80 -13.16
CA ILE A 71 -21.23 -13.71 -12.14
C ILE A 71 -20.51 -14.87 -12.86
N GLY A 72 -19.23 -15.07 -12.55
CA GLY A 72 -18.40 -16.14 -13.13
C GLY A 72 -17.58 -15.73 -14.35
N GLU A 73 -17.65 -14.47 -14.81
CA GLU A 73 -16.80 -14.01 -15.90
C GLU A 73 -15.35 -13.80 -15.44
N LYS A 74 -14.40 -14.22 -16.28
CA LYS A 74 -12.98 -14.03 -15.99
C LYS A 74 -12.63 -12.55 -16.15
N PHE A 75 -12.07 -11.99 -15.08
CA PHE A 75 -11.49 -10.67 -15.07
C PHE A 75 -10.37 -10.51 -16.13
N ALA A 76 -10.23 -9.32 -16.71
CA ALA A 76 -9.11 -8.95 -17.57
C ALA A 76 -7.73 -9.03 -16.87
N PHE A 77 -7.68 -8.91 -15.54
CA PHE A 77 -6.47 -9.07 -14.75
C PHE A 77 -6.68 -10.12 -13.66
N SER A 78 -5.76 -11.08 -13.57
CA SER A 78 -5.80 -12.11 -12.53
C SER A 78 -5.09 -11.67 -11.25
N THR A 79 -4.18 -10.69 -11.37
CA THR A 79 -3.40 -10.17 -10.24
C THR A 79 -3.35 -8.65 -10.20
N SER A 80 -3.17 -8.11 -8.99
CA SER A 80 -2.94 -6.66 -8.79
C SER A 80 -1.69 -6.15 -9.52
N THR A 81 -0.66 -6.97 -9.69
CA THR A 81 0.57 -6.60 -10.40
C THR A 81 0.32 -6.38 -11.88
N GLU A 82 -0.46 -7.25 -12.52
CA GLU A 82 -0.83 -7.11 -13.93
C GLU A 82 -1.67 -5.85 -14.16
N TYR A 83 -2.66 -5.60 -13.31
CA TYR A 83 -3.48 -4.39 -13.35
C TYR A 83 -2.64 -3.11 -13.21
N ILE A 84 -1.73 -3.08 -12.21
CA ILE A 84 -0.83 -1.93 -12.01
C ILE A 84 0.08 -1.74 -13.23
N LYS A 85 0.67 -2.83 -13.75
CA LYS A 85 1.52 -2.76 -14.94
C LYS A 85 0.76 -2.18 -16.12
N HIS A 86 -0.44 -2.70 -16.39
CA HIS A 86 -1.32 -2.20 -17.45
C HIS A 86 -1.56 -0.69 -17.31
N ARG A 87 -1.93 -0.21 -16.13
CA ARG A 87 -2.19 1.22 -15.94
C ARG A 87 -0.97 2.11 -16.16
N ARG A 88 0.21 1.63 -15.75
CA ARG A 88 1.47 2.36 -15.98
C ARG A 88 1.82 2.43 -17.46
N THR A 89 1.63 1.35 -18.22
CA THR A 89 2.10 1.28 -19.61
C THR A 89 1.08 1.78 -20.62
N ILE A 90 -0.22 1.56 -20.37
CA ILE A 90 -1.29 1.88 -21.31
C ILE A 90 -1.89 3.26 -21.02
N HIS A 91 -1.95 3.66 -19.76
CA HIS A 91 -2.60 4.90 -19.36
C HIS A 91 -1.63 5.93 -18.77
N ASP A 92 -0.36 5.58 -18.53
CA ASP A 92 0.59 6.41 -17.76
C ASP A 92 -0.06 7.02 -16.50
N GLU A 93 -0.81 6.19 -15.77
CA GLU A 93 -1.61 6.67 -14.63
C GLU A 93 -1.33 5.85 -13.38
N SER A 94 -1.41 6.51 -12.24
CA SER A 94 -1.42 5.92 -10.91
C SER A 94 -2.52 6.55 -10.06
N ASP A 95 -2.94 5.88 -8.99
CA ASP A 95 -4.01 6.38 -8.11
C ASP A 95 -3.54 7.50 -7.18
N PHE A 96 -2.25 7.49 -6.85
CA PHE A 96 -1.66 8.37 -5.85
C PHE A 96 -0.38 9.00 -6.42
N PRO A 97 -0.48 9.94 -7.38
CA PRO A 97 0.65 10.75 -7.81
C PRO A 97 1.14 11.66 -6.67
N CYS A 98 2.41 12.03 -6.71
CA CYS A 98 2.98 12.97 -5.75
C CYS A 98 2.49 14.40 -6.03
N PRO A 99 1.93 15.10 -5.02
CA PRO A 99 1.44 16.48 -5.19
C PRO A 99 2.55 17.55 -5.16
N GLN A 100 3.80 17.18 -4.87
CA GLN A 100 4.89 18.16 -4.72
C GLN A 100 5.36 18.68 -6.07
N PRO A 101 5.38 20.01 -6.30
CA PRO A 101 5.87 20.59 -7.55
C PRO A 101 7.32 20.18 -7.83
N GLY A 102 7.60 19.75 -9.06
CA GLY A 102 8.94 19.30 -9.46
C GLY A 102 9.32 17.88 -9.01
N CYS A 103 8.40 17.12 -8.41
CA CYS A 103 8.64 15.71 -8.10
C CYS A 103 8.34 14.82 -9.31
N ASP A 104 9.26 13.90 -9.64
CA ASP A 104 9.11 12.95 -10.75
C ASP A 104 8.09 11.83 -10.50
N ARG A 105 7.52 11.76 -9.29
CA ARG A 105 6.57 10.71 -8.87
C ARG A 105 5.12 11.05 -9.27
N ILE A 106 4.93 11.49 -10.51
CA ILE A 106 3.63 11.83 -11.11
C ILE A 106 3.21 10.77 -12.15
N ASN A 107 1.97 10.83 -12.65
CA ASN A 107 1.46 9.93 -13.70
C ASN A 107 1.66 8.44 -13.34
N GLY A 108 2.10 7.60 -14.28
CA GLY A 108 2.34 6.16 -14.06
C GLY A 108 3.48 5.87 -13.09
N LYS A 109 4.34 6.87 -12.81
CA LYS A 109 5.46 6.76 -11.86
C LYS A 109 5.04 6.97 -10.40
N GLY A 110 3.80 7.42 -10.18
CA GLY A 110 3.22 7.55 -8.85
C GLY A 110 2.88 6.21 -8.20
N TYR A 111 2.12 6.29 -7.12
CA TYR A 111 1.86 5.16 -6.23
C TYR A 111 0.45 4.59 -6.42
N PHE A 112 0.29 3.31 -6.14
CA PHE A 112 -1.00 2.61 -6.19
C PHE A 112 -1.50 2.24 -4.78
N ARG A 113 -0.74 2.68 -3.77
CA ARG A 113 -1.14 2.62 -2.36
C ARG A 113 -0.89 3.98 -1.73
N LYS A 114 -1.87 4.44 -0.95
CA LYS A 114 -1.76 5.69 -0.18
C LYS A 114 -0.61 5.61 0.83
N ALA A 115 -0.34 4.41 1.36
CA ALA A 115 0.79 4.09 2.24
C ALA A 115 2.14 4.47 1.62
N ASP A 116 2.34 4.08 0.36
CA ASP A 116 3.60 4.28 -0.35
C ASP A 116 3.81 5.77 -0.65
N LEU A 117 2.75 6.48 -1.03
CA LEU A 117 2.79 7.94 -1.18
C LEU A 117 3.12 8.64 0.14
N ARG A 118 2.46 8.28 1.25
CA ARG A 118 2.77 8.86 2.58
C ARG A 118 4.23 8.65 2.97
N ASN A 119 4.76 7.45 2.74
CA ASN A 119 6.14 7.13 3.06
C ASN A 119 7.13 7.94 2.19
N HIS A 120 6.82 8.12 0.91
CA HIS A 120 7.59 8.96 0.01
C HIS A 120 7.60 10.42 0.47
N LEU A 121 6.42 11.00 0.73
CA LEU A 121 6.29 12.38 1.20
C LEU A 121 7.13 12.63 2.44
N ARG A 122 7.08 11.73 3.44
CA ARG A 122 7.89 11.84 4.65
C ARG A 122 9.40 11.74 4.41
N LYS A 123 9.84 10.96 3.42
CA LYS A 123 11.28 10.70 3.21
C LYS A 123 11.95 11.70 2.27
N VAL A 124 11.20 12.24 1.32
CA VAL A 124 11.72 13.08 0.24
C VAL A 124 11.34 14.55 0.42
N HIS A 125 10.20 14.82 1.06
CA HIS A 125 9.60 16.16 1.15
C HIS A 125 9.28 16.59 2.58
N GLY A 126 9.71 15.83 3.60
CA GLY A 126 9.35 16.03 5.00
C GLY A 126 10.52 15.85 5.95
#